data_AF-A0A7S1YMJ9-F1
#
_entry.id   AF-A0A7S1YMJ9-F1
#
_cell.length_a   1.000
_cell.length_b   1.000
_cell.length_c   1.000
_cell.angle_alpha   90.00
_cell.angle_beta   90.00
_cell.angle_gamma   90.00
#
_symmetry.space_group_name_H-M   'P 1'
#
loop_
_entity.id
_entity.type
_entity.pdbx_description
1 polymer ?
#
loop_
_entity_poly.entity_id
_entity_poly.type
_entity_poly.pdbx_seq_one_letter_code
_entity_poly.pdbx_strand_id
1 'polypeptide(L)'
;LICANLSCIVQLMTGTPLGEVEKALDRYIKLMKAYNRSGVFVLTCTFHQRVMNLMGHGTTPTILTGEAMNQEELYRELQDSGNEVALVMLLDHMFQLNVLFEDWGKAMLYHEELMTHKDALTTLESHLYIRQHKFFTALLYSSWHRKNSSRKHKKAAHRILNTMKSSQAAGCPNYDAFIPILVADL
;
A
#
# COMPACT_ATOMS: atom_id res chain seq x y z
N LEU A 1 -20.64 -5.68 3.34
CA LEU A 1 -19.88 -4.64 2.60
C LEU A 1 -18.42 -4.60 3.07
N ILE A 2 -18.13 -4.27 4.34
CA ILE A 2 -16.75 -4.29 4.90
C ILE A 2 -15.99 -5.62 4.61
N CYS A 3 -16.64 -6.78 4.81
CA CYS A 3 -16.01 -8.09 4.52
C CYS A 3 -15.64 -8.29 3.04
N ALA A 4 -16.36 -7.65 2.11
CA ALA A 4 -16.09 -7.77 0.67
C ALA A 4 -14.90 -6.88 0.26
N ASN A 5 -14.80 -5.67 0.83
CA ASN A 5 -13.60 -4.84 0.67
C ASN A 5 -12.36 -5.57 1.21
N LEU A 6 -12.43 -6.11 2.43
CA LEU A 6 -11.35 -6.91 3.01
C LEU A 6 -11.01 -8.15 2.17
N SER A 7 -12.00 -8.81 1.57
CA SER A 7 -11.75 -9.95 0.69
C SER A 7 -10.98 -9.55 -0.57
N CYS A 8 -11.32 -8.43 -1.20
CA CYS A 8 -10.58 -7.95 -2.38
C CYS A 8 -9.14 -7.55 -2.02
N ILE A 9 -8.96 -6.94 -0.84
CA ILE A 9 -7.63 -6.66 -0.30
C ILE A 9 -6.86 -7.97 -0.12
N VAL A 10 -7.42 -8.96 0.57
CA VAL A 10 -6.77 -10.26 0.77
C VAL A 10 -6.42 -10.92 -0.56
N GLN A 11 -7.32 -10.91 -1.55
CA GLN A 11 -7.07 -11.49 -2.88
C GLN A 11 -5.86 -10.84 -3.57
N LEU A 12 -5.77 -9.50 -3.52
CA LEU A 12 -4.58 -8.78 -4.01
C LEU A 12 -3.30 -9.22 -3.27
N MET A 13 -3.41 -9.53 -1.98
CA MET A 13 -2.29 -9.93 -1.14
C MET A 13 -1.90 -11.41 -1.27
N THR A 14 -2.82 -12.28 -1.71
CA THR A 14 -2.61 -13.74 -1.78
C THR A 14 -2.18 -14.23 -3.17
N GLY A 15 -1.84 -13.32 -4.08
CA GLY A 15 -1.41 -13.68 -5.44
C GLY A 15 -2.56 -14.11 -6.36
N THR A 16 -3.80 -13.71 -6.05
CA THR A 16 -4.92 -13.90 -6.98
C THR A 16 -4.65 -13.14 -8.28
N PRO A 17 -4.92 -13.72 -9.47
CA PRO A 17 -4.74 -13.02 -10.74
C PRO A 17 -5.45 -11.67 -10.76
N LEU A 18 -4.76 -10.60 -11.18
CA LEU A 18 -5.26 -9.22 -11.08
C LEU A 18 -6.61 -9.02 -11.79
N GLY A 19 -6.84 -9.69 -12.92
CA GLY A 19 -8.12 -9.62 -13.63
C GLY A 19 -9.32 -10.22 -12.88
N GLU A 20 -9.09 -11.14 -11.94
CA GLU A 20 -10.15 -11.64 -11.06
C GLU A 20 -10.44 -10.65 -9.92
N VAL A 21 -9.38 -10.07 -9.35
CA VAL A 21 -9.47 -9.03 -8.32
C VAL A 21 -10.20 -7.81 -8.86
N GLU A 22 -9.87 -7.38 -10.08
CA GLU A 22 -10.52 -6.26 -10.78
C GLU A 22 -12.03 -6.51 -10.94
N LYS A 23 -12.43 -7.68 -11.47
CA LYS A 23 -13.84 -8.05 -11.63
C LYS A 23 -14.60 -8.12 -10.30
N ALA A 24 -13.93 -8.48 -9.21
CA ALA A 24 -14.53 -8.47 -7.88
C ALA A 24 -14.74 -7.03 -7.36
N LEU A 25 -13.73 -6.16 -7.55
CA LEU A 25 -13.77 -4.76 -7.18
C LEU A 25 -14.84 -3.98 -7.96
N ASP A 26 -14.90 -4.12 -9.29
CA ASP A 26 -15.89 -3.45 -10.13
C ASP A 26 -17.33 -3.79 -9.71
N ARG A 27 -17.63 -5.08 -9.51
CA ARG A 27 -18.94 -5.53 -9.01
C ARG A 27 -19.27 -4.91 -7.65
N TYR A 28 -18.29 -4.83 -6.76
CA TYR A 28 -18.49 -4.30 -5.42
C TYR A 28 -18.68 -2.77 -5.42
N ILE A 29 -17.95 -2.04 -6.26
CA ILE A 29 -18.09 -0.61 -6.47
C ILE A 29 -19.50 -0.27 -6.97
N LYS A 30 -20.02 -1.02 -7.96
CA LYS A 30 -21.39 -0.87 -8.46
C LYS A 30 -22.44 -1.04 -7.36
N LEU A 31 -22.27 -2.04 -6.50
CA LEU A 31 -23.15 -2.25 -5.34
C LEU A 31 -23.06 -1.09 -4.34
N MET A 32 -21.87 -0.61 -3.99
CA MET A 32 -21.71 0.49 -3.04
C MET A 32 -22.33 1.80 -3.53
N LYS A 33 -22.22 2.10 -4.84
CA LYS A 33 -22.91 3.23 -5.46
C LYS A 33 -24.42 3.12 -5.25
N ALA A 34 -24.99 1.93 -5.46
CA ALA A 34 -26.42 1.69 -5.24
C ALA A 34 -26.86 1.87 -3.77
N TYR A 35 -25.98 1.58 -2.80
CA TYR A 35 -26.27 1.71 -1.36
C TYR A 35 -25.86 3.06 -0.73
N ASN A 36 -25.38 4.03 -1.52
CA ASN A 36 -24.97 5.37 -1.07
C ASN A 36 -23.97 5.38 0.12
N ARG A 37 -22.95 4.51 0.09
CA ARG A 37 -21.95 4.38 1.17
C ARG A 37 -20.63 5.11 0.81
N SER A 38 -20.56 6.40 1.07
CA SER A 38 -19.43 7.27 0.64
C SER A 38 -18.05 6.88 1.20
N GLY A 39 -17.92 6.57 2.49
CA GLY A 39 -16.59 6.34 3.10
C GLY A 39 -15.86 5.08 2.62
N VAL A 40 -16.56 3.94 2.54
CA VAL A 40 -15.97 2.66 2.06
C VAL A 40 -15.77 2.66 0.54
N PHE A 41 -16.59 3.46 -0.16
CA PHE A 41 -16.50 3.63 -1.59
C PHE A 41 -15.15 4.23 -2.00
N VAL A 42 -14.74 5.32 -1.36
CA VAL A 42 -13.46 6.00 -1.61
C VAL A 42 -12.26 5.04 -1.51
N LEU A 43 -12.13 4.32 -0.39
CA LEU A 43 -11.02 3.38 -0.21
C LEU A 43 -11.01 2.29 -1.27
N THR A 44 -12.18 1.77 -1.63
CA THR A 44 -12.29 0.73 -2.65
C THR A 44 -11.89 1.25 -4.03
N CYS A 45 -12.23 2.49 -4.38
CA CYS A 45 -11.79 3.11 -5.63
C CYS A 45 -10.26 3.22 -5.68
N THR A 46 -9.59 3.50 -4.55
CA THR A 46 -8.12 3.47 -4.45
C THR A 46 -7.54 2.09 -4.76
N PHE A 47 -8.12 1.03 -4.19
CA PHE A 47 -7.71 -0.34 -4.52
C PHE A 47 -7.97 -0.70 -5.98
N HIS A 48 -9.13 -0.30 -6.53
CA HIS A 48 -9.48 -0.59 -7.91
C HIS A 48 -8.53 0.09 -8.89
N GLN A 49 -8.25 1.38 -8.71
CA GLN A 49 -7.29 2.09 -9.55
C GLN A 49 -5.88 1.50 -9.43
N ARG A 50 -5.46 1.10 -8.22
CA ARG A 50 -4.19 0.40 -8.04
C ARG A 50 -4.13 -0.90 -8.85
N VAL A 51 -5.17 -1.72 -8.81
CA VAL A 51 -5.25 -2.97 -9.58
C VAL A 51 -5.21 -2.67 -11.08
N MET A 52 -5.96 -1.67 -11.54
CA MET A 52 -5.94 -1.22 -12.94
C MET A 52 -4.53 -0.80 -13.37
N ASN A 53 -3.85 0.01 -12.57
CA ASN A 53 -2.46 0.42 -12.85
C ASN A 53 -1.51 -0.78 -12.95
N LEU A 54 -1.62 -1.75 -12.05
CA LEU A 54 -0.81 -2.97 -12.07
C LEU A 54 -1.10 -3.87 -13.29
N MET A 55 -2.31 -3.78 -13.86
CA MET A 55 -2.68 -4.44 -15.12
C MET A 55 -2.21 -3.66 -16.37
N GLY A 56 -1.57 -2.50 -16.20
CA GLY A 56 -1.17 -1.63 -17.31
C GLY A 56 -2.31 -0.77 -17.86
N HIS A 57 -3.43 -0.67 -17.15
CA HIS A 57 -4.52 0.23 -17.51
C HIS A 57 -4.25 1.61 -16.92
N GLY A 58 -3.81 2.55 -17.75
CA GLY A 58 -3.50 3.94 -17.36
C GLY A 58 -2.24 4.47 -18.04
N THR A 59 -2.05 5.78 -18.01
CA THR A 59 -0.89 6.43 -18.65
C THR A 59 0.38 6.31 -17.81
N THR A 60 0.24 6.39 -16.48
CA THR A 60 1.36 6.38 -15.54
C THR A 60 1.05 5.42 -14.39
N PRO A 61 1.74 4.27 -14.29
CA PRO A 61 1.35 3.22 -13.36
C PRO A 61 1.56 3.59 -11.87
N THR A 62 2.36 4.62 -11.59
CA THR A 62 2.62 5.13 -10.23
C THR A 62 1.63 6.17 -9.74
N ILE A 63 0.69 6.62 -10.59
CA ILE A 63 -0.28 7.65 -10.27
C ILE A 63 -1.66 7.00 -10.17
N LEU A 64 -2.33 7.14 -9.02
CA LEU A 64 -3.67 6.63 -8.78
C LEU A 64 -4.73 7.54 -9.41
N THR A 65 -4.60 7.80 -10.71
CA THR A 65 -5.55 8.59 -11.48
C THR A 65 -5.92 7.85 -12.75
N GLY A 66 -7.22 7.69 -12.96
CA GLY A 66 -7.77 6.97 -14.11
C GLY A 66 -9.28 6.89 -14.03
N GLU A 67 -9.84 5.80 -14.55
CA GLU A 67 -11.29 5.59 -14.59
C GLU A 67 -11.93 5.51 -13.20
N ALA A 68 -11.22 4.93 -12.22
CA ALA A 68 -11.80 4.64 -10.91
C ALA A 68 -11.68 5.81 -9.92
N MET A 69 -10.67 6.68 -10.06
CA MET A 69 -10.46 7.83 -9.16
C MET A 69 -9.48 8.86 -9.71
N ASN A 70 -9.39 10.01 -9.04
CA ASN A 70 -8.34 11.01 -9.18
C ASN A 70 -7.62 11.21 -7.83
N GLN A 71 -6.31 10.97 -7.77
CA GLN A 71 -5.57 11.02 -6.50
C GLN A 71 -5.48 12.43 -5.91
N GLU A 72 -5.36 13.48 -6.75
CA GLU A 72 -5.14 14.85 -6.29
C GLU A 72 -6.44 15.48 -5.77
N GLU A 73 -7.57 15.11 -6.37
CA GLU A 73 -8.90 15.45 -5.86
C GLU A 73 -9.15 14.76 -4.52
N LEU A 74 -8.92 13.44 -4.46
CA LEU A 74 -9.16 12.68 -3.25
C LEU A 74 -8.22 13.10 -2.11
N TYR A 75 -6.95 13.35 -2.40
CA TYR A 75 -5.98 13.81 -1.41
C TYR A 75 -6.46 15.11 -0.75
N ARG A 76 -6.90 16.09 -1.55
CA ARG A 76 -7.45 17.35 -1.04
C ARG A 76 -8.73 17.12 -0.21
N GLU A 77 -9.66 16.30 -0.69
CA GLU A 77 -10.88 15.97 0.06
C GLU A 77 -10.57 15.33 1.43
N LEU A 78 -9.59 14.42 1.49
CA LEU A 78 -9.19 13.76 2.72
C LEU A 78 -8.47 14.69 3.70
N GLN A 79 -7.68 15.63 3.17
CA GLN A 79 -7.09 16.71 3.99
C GLN A 79 -8.17 17.63 4.56
N ASP A 80 -9.09 18.11 3.73
CA ASP A 80 -10.15 19.05 4.12
C ASP A 80 -11.13 18.42 5.13
N SER A 81 -11.41 17.13 5.00
CA SER A 81 -12.28 16.38 5.91
C SER A 81 -11.59 15.91 7.20
N GLY A 82 -10.26 16.00 7.28
CA GLY A 82 -9.48 15.49 8.41
C GLY A 82 -9.51 13.96 8.56
N ASN A 83 -9.83 13.22 7.49
CA ASN A 83 -9.89 11.76 7.53
C ASN A 83 -8.50 11.13 7.38
N GLU A 84 -7.71 11.21 8.46
CA GLU A 84 -6.30 10.79 8.47
C GLU A 84 -6.09 9.32 8.11
N VAL A 85 -6.99 8.42 8.51
CA VAL A 85 -6.85 6.98 8.21
C VAL A 85 -6.92 6.74 6.71
N ALA A 86 -7.91 7.34 6.04
CA ALA A 86 -8.02 7.21 4.59
C ALA A 86 -6.88 7.91 3.85
N LEU A 87 -6.40 9.05 4.38
CA LEU A 87 -5.23 9.75 3.83
C LEU A 87 -3.97 8.88 3.89
N VAL A 88 -3.69 8.26 5.04
CA VAL A 88 -2.57 7.31 5.20
C VAL A 88 -2.69 6.13 4.24
N MET A 89 -3.90 5.59 4.04
CA MET A 89 -4.10 4.49 3.10
C MET A 89 -3.88 4.91 1.63
N LEU A 90 -4.29 6.13 1.26
CA LEU A 90 -4.02 6.68 -0.06
C LEU A 90 -2.51 6.85 -0.28
N LEU A 91 -1.83 7.51 0.67
CA LEU A 91 -0.40 7.75 0.63
C LEU A 91 0.41 6.44 0.58
N ASP A 92 0.01 5.42 1.33
CA ASP A 92 0.69 4.13 1.32
C ASP A 92 0.49 3.38 0.00
N HIS A 93 -0.67 3.49 -0.66
CA HIS A 93 -0.82 2.97 -2.03
C HIS A 93 0.08 3.70 -3.04
N MET A 94 0.19 5.02 -2.93
CA MET A 94 1.09 5.81 -3.78
C MET A 94 2.54 5.42 -3.53
N PHE A 95 2.96 5.31 -2.27
CA PHE A 95 4.26 4.82 -1.86
C PHE A 95 4.57 3.43 -2.44
N GLN A 96 3.69 2.45 -2.23
CA GLN A 96 3.91 1.07 -2.68
C GLN A 96 4.02 0.98 -4.21
N LEU A 97 3.19 1.70 -4.95
CA LEU A 97 3.30 1.74 -6.42
C LEU A 97 4.64 2.34 -6.86
N ASN A 98 5.10 3.43 -6.24
CA ASN A 98 6.38 4.01 -6.58
C ASN A 98 7.56 3.08 -6.22
N VAL A 99 7.45 2.27 -5.17
CA VAL A 99 8.44 1.19 -4.91
C VAL A 99 8.39 0.11 -5.99
N LEU A 100 7.20 -0.37 -6.36
CA LEU A 100 7.04 -1.46 -7.35
C LEU A 100 7.56 -1.09 -8.73
N PHE A 101 7.42 0.19 -9.12
CA PHE A 101 7.92 0.72 -10.38
C PHE A 101 9.27 1.45 -10.24
N GLU A 102 9.98 1.23 -9.13
CA GLU A 102 11.33 1.71 -8.86
C GLU A 102 11.54 3.24 -8.94
N ASP A 103 10.48 4.03 -8.78
CA ASP A 103 10.56 5.48 -8.56
C ASP A 103 10.91 5.77 -7.09
N TRP A 104 12.16 5.42 -6.72
CA TRP A 104 12.66 5.52 -5.35
C TRP A 104 12.58 6.95 -4.80
N GLY A 105 12.70 7.96 -5.67
CA GLY A 105 12.63 9.38 -5.30
C GLY A 105 11.26 9.74 -4.75
N LYS A 106 10.21 9.47 -5.53
CA LYS A 106 8.83 9.70 -5.07
C LYS A 106 8.43 8.77 -3.95
N ALA A 107 8.87 7.51 -3.98
CA ALA A 107 8.63 6.57 -2.89
C ALA A 107 9.17 7.11 -1.55
N MET A 108 10.37 7.72 -1.55
CA MET A 108 10.92 8.34 -0.33
C MET A 108 10.07 9.53 0.14
N LEU A 109 9.62 10.41 -0.78
CA LEU A 109 8.76 11.54 -0.43
C LEU A 109 7.44 11.09 0.22
N TYR A 110 6.74 10.13 -0.39
CA TYR A 110 5.50 9.60 0.18
C TYR A 110 5.74 8.86 1.49
N HIS A 111 6.87 8.16 1.63
CA HIS A 111 7.24 7.55 2.90
C HIS A 111 7.49 8.60 3.99
N GLU A 112 8.22 9.69 3.69
CA GLU A 112 8.45 10.78 4.64
C GLU A 112 7.14 11.44 5.07
N GLU A 113 6.21 11.64 4.14
CA GLU A 113 4.87 12.14 4.42
C GLU A 113 4.06 11.16 5.28
N LEU A 114 4.07 9.86 4.98
CA LEU A 114 3.41 8.86 5.85
C LEU A 114 3.91 8.92 7.30
N MET A 115 5.20 9.20 7.49
CA MET A 115 5.79 9.29 8.82
C MET A 115 5.35 10.55 9.59
N THR A 116 4.80 11.58 8.93
CA THR A 116 4.15 12.71 9.63
C THR A 116 2.80 12.31 10.21
N HIS A 117 2.19 11.23 9.71
CA HIS A 117 0.93 10.65 10.16
C HIS A 117 1.12 9.33 10.94
N LYS A 118 2.24 9.20 11.65
CA LYS A 118 2.63 7.98 12.37
C LYS A 118 1.57 7.43 13.32
N ASP A 119 0.76 8.29 13.94
CA ASP A 119 -0.22 7.88 14.94
C ASP A 119 -1.38 7.15 14.24
N ALA A 120 -1.89 7.73 13.14
CA ALA A 120 -2.85 7.06 12.26
C ALA A 120 -2.28 5.76 11.66
N LEU A 121 -1.01 5.75 11.24
CA LEU A 121 -0.34 4.52 10.79
C LEU A 121 -0.28 3.45 11.89
N THR A 122 -0.07 3.85 13.14
CA THR A 122 -0.01 2.94 14.30
C THR A 122 -1.38 2.32 14.58
N THR A 123 -2.48 3.05 14.35
CA THR A 123 -3.84 2.48 14.48
C THR A 123 -4.09 1.29 13.54
N LEU A 124 -3.32 1.21 12.45
CA LEU A 124 -3.41 0.13 11.46
C LEU A 124 -2.47 -1.05 11.76
N GLU A 125 -1.74 -1.05 12.89
CA GLU A 125 -0.74 -2.09 13.21
C GLU A 125 -1.31 -3.51 13.31
N SER A 126 -2.58 -3.66 13.69
CA SER A 126 -3.25 -4.96 13.73
C SER A 126 -3.70 -5.45 12.34
N HIS A 127 -3.68 -4.58 11.34
CA HIS A 127 -4.17 -4.87 10.00
C HIS A 127 -3.11 -5.58 9.15
N LEU A 128 -3.52 -6.48 8.24
CA LEU A 128 -2.62 -7.11 7.26
C LEU A 128 -1.81 -6.08 6.45
N TYR A 129 -2.39 -4.90 6.30
CA TYR A 129 -1.85 -3.75 5.59
C TYR A 129 -0.48 -3.30 6.11
N ILE A 130 -0.29 -3.21 7.45
CA ILE A 130 0.98 -2.71 8.00
C ILE A 130 2.16 -3.64 7.67
N ARG A 131 1.89 -4.93 7.44
CA ARG A 131 2.93 -5.93 7.18
C ARG A 131 3.52 -5.72 5.79
N GLN A 132 2.66 -5.38 4.82
CA GLN A 132 3.10 -4.96 3.49
C GLN A 132 3.87 -3.66 3.56
N HIS A 133 3.35 -2.67 4.29
CA HIS A 133 4.06 -1.41 4.50
C HIS A 133 5.49 -1.65 5.01
N LYS A 134 5.66 -2.48 6.06
CA LYS A 134 7.00 -2.84 6.58
C LYS A 134 7.89 -3.47 5.51
N PHE A 135 7.37 -4.38 4.70
CA PHE A 135 8.12 -4.97 3.59
C PHE A 135 8.57 -3.92 2.57
N PHE A 136 7.65 -3.08 2.09
CA PHE A 136 7.96 -2.02 1.14
C PHE A 136 8.92 -0.97 1.70
N THR A 137 8.81 -0.62 2.98
CA THR A 137 9.74 0.29 3.66
C THR A 137 11.14 -0.30 3.77
N ALA A 138 11.26 -1.60 4.06
CA ALA A 138 12.56 -2.28 4.04
C ALA A 138 13.19 -2.28 2.64
N LEU A 139 12.40 -2.56 1.60
CA LEU A 139 12.84 -2.48 0.20
C LEU A 139 13.29 -1.07 -0.19
N LEU A 140 12.48 -0.04 0.12
CA LEU A 140 12.83 1.36 -0.14
C LEU A 140 14.19 1.69 0.49
N TYR A 141 14.38 1.39 1.78
CA TYR A 141 15.62 1.70 2.48
C TYR A 141 16.83 0.91 1.96
N SER A 142 16.63 -0.34 1.55
CA SER A 142 17.67 -1.14 0.90
C SER A 142 18.10 -0.51 -0.44
N SER A 143 17.14 -0.24 -1.33
CA SER A 143 17.37 0.38 -2.63
C SER A 143 17.98 1.78 -2.50
N TRP A 144 17.50 2.58 -1.55
CA TRP A 144 18.05 3.90 -1.27
C TRP A 144 19.50 3.83 -0.77
N HIS A 145 19.81 2.84 0.06
CA HIS A 145 21.19 2.58 0.47
C HIS A 145 22.06 2.22 -0.73
N ARG A 146 21.63 1.30 -1.60
CA ARG A 146 22.39 0.91 -2.80
C ARG A 146 22.69 2.11 -3.70
N LYS A 147 21.70 2.98 -3.91
CA LYS A 147 21.85 4.16 -4.78
C LYS A 147 22.70 5.26 -4.16
N ASN A 148 22.62 5.48 -2.85
CA ASN A 148 23.22 6.65 -2.18
C ASN A 148 24.31 6.30 -1.15
N SER A 149 24.71 5.03 -1.05
CA SER A 149 25.64 4.51 -0.03
C SER A 149 25.27 4.86 1.42
N SER A 150 23.97 5.06 1.70
CA SER A 150 23.52 5.57 3.00
C SER A 150 23.49 4.48 4.08
N ARG A 151 24.47 4.48 4.98
CA ARG A 151 24.56 3.51 6.10
C ARG A 151 23.34 3.58 7.04
N LYS A 152 22.72 4.76 7.18
CA LYS A 152 21.50 4.97 7.98
C LYS A 152 20.37 4.08 7.44
N HIS A 153 20.12 4.14 6.13
CA HIS A 153 19.05 3.37 5.50
C HIS A 153 19.35 1.87 5.49
N LYS A 154 20.61 1.46 5.30
CA LYS A 154 20.99 0.04 5.49
C LYS A 154 20.60 -0.49 6.87
N LYS A 155 20.96 0.25 7.93
CA LYS A 155 20.62 -0.13 9.32
C LYS A 155 19.11 -0.15 9.55
N ALA A 156 18.37 0.80 8.97
CA ALA A 156 16.92 0.85 9.09
C ALA A 156 16.25 -0.36 8.43
N ALA A 157 16.67 -0.72 7.21
CA ALA A 157 16.15 -1.90 6.51
C ALA A 157 16.42 -3.20 7.30
N HIS A 158 17.64 -3.38 7.82
CA HIS A 158 17.98 -4.54 8.66
C HIS A 158 17.15 -4.60 9.95
N ARG A 159 16.87 -3.45 10.57
CA ARG A 159 16.00 -3.39 11.76
C ARG A 159 14.61 -3.90 11.43
N ILE A 160 14.02 -3.45 10.32
CA ILE A 160 12.69 -3.89 9.89
C ILE A 160 12.69 -5.39 9.59
N LEU A 161 13.69 -5.89 8.85
CA LEU A 161 13.83 -7.32 8.58
C LEU A 161 13.88 -8.15 9.86
N ASN A 162 14.65 -7.71 10.86
CA ASN A 162 14.73 -8.39 12.15
C ASN A 162 13.39 -8.37 12.88
N THR A 163 12.65 -7.25 12.87
CA THR A 163 11.29 -7.17 13.42
C THR A 163 10.34 -8.14 12.72
N MET A 164 10.42 -8.29 11.39
CA MET A 164 9.63 -9.26 10.63
C MET A 164 9.97 -10.69 11.02
N LYS A 165 11.26 -11.05 11.12
CA LYS A 165 11.73 -12.36 11.57
C LYS A 165 11.27 -12.70 12.99
N SER A 166 11.38 -11.76 13.93
CA SER A 166 10.89 -11.96 15.30
C SER A 166 9.38 -12.17 15.34
N SER A 167 8.63 -11.44 14.51
CA SER A 167 7.18 -11.63 14.40
C SER A 167 6.85 -13.00 13.82
N GLN A 168 7.54 -13.44 12.77
CA GLN A 168 7.38 -14.77 12.16
C GLN A 168 7.61 -15.88 13.18
N ALA A 169 8.70 -15.80 13.96
CA ALA A 169 9.01 -16.74 15.03
C ALA A 169 7.93 -16.80 16.14
N ALA A 170 7.16 -15.72 16.32
CA ALA A 170 6.02 -15.65 17.23
C ALA A 170 4.71 -16.19 16.62
N GLY A 171 4.75 -16.86 15.46
CA GLY A 171 3.57 -17.48 14.83
C GLY A 171 2.84 -16.58 13.83
N CYS A 172 3.54 -15.63 13.21
CA CYS A 172 2.99 -14.69 12.23
C CYS A 172 3.36 -15.13 10.79
N PRO A 173 2.53 -15.94 10.10
CA PRO A 173 2.88 -16.50 8.78
C PRO A 173 2.90 -15.45 7.66
N ASN A 174 2.33 -14.27 7.89
CA ASN A 174 2.17 -13.26 6.84
C ASN A 174 3.50 -12.58 6.41
N TYR A 175 4.64 -12.98 7.00
CA TYR A 175 5.96 -12.57 6.56
C TYR A 175 6.70 -13.65 5.76
N ASP A 176 6.13 -14.85 5.62
CA ASP A 176 6.78 -16.00 4.99
C ASP A 176 7.17 -15.72 3.53
N ALA A 177 6.31 -15.00 2.80
CA ALA A 177 6.58 -14.60 1.41
C ALA A 177 7.56 -13.42 1.31
N PHE A 178 7.66 -12.58 2.34
CA PHE A 178 8.41 -11.31 2.29
C PHE A 178 9.86 -11.44 2.75
N ILE A 179 10.12 -12.24 3.80
CA ILE A 179 11.45 -12.39 4.38
C ILE A 179 12.48 -12.93 3.37
N PRO A 180 12.18 -13.99 2.57
CA PRO A 180 13.14 -14.49 1.58
C PRO A 180 13.55 -13.45 0.56
N ILE A 181 12.59 -12.62 0.10
CA ILE A 181 12.85 -11.54 -0.87
C ILE A 181 13.78 -10.50 -0.25
N LEU A 182 13.50 -10.04 0.98
CA LEU A 182 14.33 -9.04 1.65
C LEU A 182 15.73 -9.56 1.98
N VAL A 183 15.88 -10.84 2.31
CA VAL A 183 17.19 -11.45 2.58
C VAL A 183 18.05 -11.53 1.32
N ALA A 184 17.44 -11.77 0.16
CA ALA A 184 18.16 -11.73 -1.12
C ALA A 184 18.56 -10.30 -1.53
N ASP A 185 17.82 -9.30 -1.05
CA ASP A 185 18.00 -7.89 -1.42
C ASP A 185 19.03 -7.12 -0.56
N LEU A 186 19.17 -7.49 0.73
CA LEU A 186 19.95 -6.78 1.77
C LEU A 186 21.36 -7.30 2.02
#